data_AF-A0A368GRJ5-F1
#
_entry.id   AF-A0A368GRJ5-F1
#
_cell.length_a   1.000
_cell.length_b   1.000
_cell.length_c   1.000
_cell.angle_alpha   90.00
_cell.angle_beta   90.00
_cell.angle_gamma   90.00
#
_symmetry.space_group_name_H-M   'P 1'
#
loop_
_entity.id
_entity.type
_entity.pdbx_description
1 polymer ?
#
loop_
_entity_poly.entity_id
_entity_poly.type
_entity_poly.pdbx_seq_one_letter_code
_entity_poly.pdbx_strand_id
1 'polypeptide(L)'
;MLHLFSSSVLGYQWDMSLVVIKHANLALLRAYALSASTVEDRSQAFACIGSGMAAGGLIGPGLQLVLTLIGSDGINIAGYYQLNLYNAPALVALLLNLSGFLVIYLYFEENYEVMERDLKKMCHELPQPCYTALFICAATRFGQEFAQSTVETLGSPFTMLMFLFDKESAVKANSTAQLAAGFVGIFLYLTFFFVEITKRAPLRIFSIMGLNIFAALFVTTYPWPFIPHKVQMAVNGSDAGCYADRFAWCSNLSAVSPWLYYPLYVLVFGCVHSLLNICVTTIFSQVMGPCRQGTSQGLFIMAGSLGRLLAPLTMTALYTRFGPRAPWTMEIVQFYILATVWLVFYRKMVPLQSRTIPGK
;
A
#
# COMPACT_ATOMS: atom_id res chain seq x y z
N MET A 1 16.53 -29.10 12.09
CA MET A 1 16.14 -27.74 11.66
C MET A 1 16.57 -27.63 10.20
N LEU A 2 15.64 -27.36 9.28
CA LEU A 2 15.77 -27.40 7.79
C LEU A 2 15.58 -28.75 7.09
N HIS A 3 14.35 -29.28 7.14
CA HIS A 3 13.76 -30.18 6.15
C HIS A 3 12.32 -29.70 5.89
N LEU A 4 12.17 -28.49 5.33
CA LEU A 4 10.86 -27.80 5.28
C LEU A 4 10.28 -27.51 3.89
N PHE A 5 10.93 -27.92 2.80
CA PHE A 5 10.35 -27.74 1.45
C PHE A 5 10.68 -28.93 0.55
N SER A 6 9.78 -29.91 0.50
CA SER A 6 9.87 -31.13 -0.32
C SER A 6 8.96 -31.07 -1.57
N SER A 7 8.54 -29.89 -2.00
CA SER A 7 7.91 -29.72 -3.31
C SER A 7 8.64 -28.64 -4.08
N SER A 8 9.24 -29.05 -5.20
CA SER A 8 9.95 -28.19 -6.15
C SER A 8 9.11 -27.00 -6.58
N VAL A 9 7.78 -27.12 -6.62
CA VAL A 9 6.88 -26.00 -6.99
C VAL A 9 6.91 -24.85 -5.97
N LEU A 10 7.02 -25.14 -4.67
CA LEU A 10 7.01 -24.12 -3.62
C LEU A 10 8.31 -23.32 -3.59
N GLY A 11 9.46 -23.98 -3.79
CA GLY A 11 10.78 -23.32 -3.85
C GLY A 11 10.89 -22.29 -4.98
N TYR A 12 10.36 -22.60 -6.16
CA TYR A 12 10.38 -21.69 -7.30
C TYR A 12 9.43 -20.49 -7.11
N GLN A 13 8.33 -20.70 -6.37
CA GLN A 13 7.42 -19.62 -5.98
C GLN A 13 8.04 -18.63 -5.00
N TRP A 14 8.97 -19.09 -4.14
CA TRP A 14 9.75 -18.22 -3.25
C TRP A 14 10.69 -17.30 -4.03
N ASP A 15 11.44 -17.83 -5.01
CA ASP A 15 12.39 -17.05 -5.80
C ASP A 15 11.68 -16.05 -6.73
N MET A 16 10.55 -16.43 -7.32
CA MET A 16 9.76 -15.54 -8.19
C MET A 16 9.11 -14.37 -7.42
N SER A 17 8.79 -14.58 -6.14
CA SER A 17 8.18 -13.56 -5.26
C SER A 17 9.19 -12.51 -4.77
N LEU A 18 10.48 -12.84 -4.75
CA LEU A 18 11.56 -11.97 -4.26
C LEU A 18 12.04 -10.94 -5.29
N VAL A 19 11.88 -11.21 -6.60
CA VAL A 19 12.62 -10.44 -7.63
C VAL A 19 11.73 -9.61 -8.59
N VAL A 20 10.44 -9.92 -8.80
CA VAL A 20 9.59 -9.11 -9.72
C VAL A 20 8.15 -8.94 -9.26
N ILE A 21 7.80 -7.96 -8.42
CA ILE A 21 6.38 -7.58 -8.31
C ILE A 21 6.17 -6.08 -8.03
N LYS A 22 5.86 -5.31 -9.07
CA LYS A 22 4.86 -4.23 -8.96
C LYS A 22 3.48 -4.79 -9.28
N HIS A 23 2.44 -4.13 -8.77
CA HIS A 23 1.04 -4.60 -8.63
C HIS A 23 0.40 -5.27 -9.87
N ALA A 24 0.86 -5.02 -11.10
CA ALA A 24 0.29 -5.60 -12.31
C ALA A 24 0.56 -7.12 -12.42
N ASN A 25 1.75 -7.58 -12.06
CA ASN A 25 2.10 -9.01 -12.11
C ASN A 25 1.43 -9.81 -10.99
N LEU A 26 0.95 -9.14 -9.95
CA LEU A 26 0.30 -9.77 -8.80
C LEU A 26 -1.01 -10.48 -9.17
N ALA A 27 -1.79 -9.89 -10.07
CA ALA A 27 -3.04 -10.49 -10.51
C ALA A 27 -2.78 -11.78 -11.31
N LEU A 28 -1.77 -11.75 -12.19
CA LEU A 28 -1.30 -12.90 -12.95
C LEU A 28 -0.73 -13.98 -12.03
N LEU A 29 0.15 -13.63 -11.09
CA LEU A 29 0.72 -14.56 -10.11
C LEU A 29 -0.35 -15.22 -9.24
N ARG A 30 -1.36 -14.45 -8.79
CA ARG A 30 -2.49 -14.99 -8.02
C ARG A 30 -3.38 -15.89 -8.88
N ALA A 31 -3.63 -15.55 -10.14
CA ALA A 31 -4.37 -16.40 -11.07
C ALA A 31 -3.62 -17.70 -11.36
N TYR A 32 -2.31 -17.62 -11.62
CA TYR A 32 -1.44 -18.78 -11.80
C TYR A 32 -1.38 -19.66 -10.55
N ALA A 33 -1.23 -19.07 -9.37
CA ALA A 33 -1.26 -19.82 -8.12
C ALA A 33 -2.60 -20.52 -7.92
N LEU A 34 -3.73 -19.93 -8.33
CA LEU A 34 -5.03 -20.59 -8.27
C LEU A 34 -5.13 -21.80 -9.20
N SER A 35 -4.52 -21.75 -10.38
CA SER A 35 -4.52 -22.85 -11.37
C SER A 35 -3.46 -23.92 -11.10
N ALA A 36 -2.35 -23.56 -10.45
CA ALA A 36 -1.24 -24.47 -10.20
C ALA A 36 -1.24 -25.09 -8.79
N SER A 37 -2.08 -24.61 -7.84
CA SER A 37 -2.13 -25.13 -6.46
C SER A 37 -3.38 -25.96 -6.17
N THR A 38 -3.22 -26.97 -5.32
CA THR A 38 -4.32 -27.75 -4.73
C THR A 38 -5.12 -26.90 -3.74
N VAL A 39 -6.34 -27.32 -3.37
CA VAL A 39 -7.19 -26.58 -2.40
C VAL A 39 -6.50 -26.45 -1.03
N GLU A 40 -5.73 -27.47 -0.64
CA GLU A 40 -5.00 -27.52 0.64
C GLU A 40 -3.79 -26.56 0.61
N ASP A 41 -3.02 -26.55 -0.49
CA ASP A 41 -1.80 -25.74 -0.61
C ASP A 41 -2.04 -24.28 -1.02
N ARG A 42 -3.24 -23.96 -1.53
CA ARG A 42 -3.61 -22.62 -2.02
C ARG A 42 -3.41 -21.53 -0.98
N SER A 43 -3.67 -21.83 0.29
CA SER A 43 -3.48 -20.90 1.40
C SER A 43 -2.00 -20.53 1.57
N GLN A 44 -1.10 -21.51 1.43
CA GLN A 44 0.35 -21.33 1.53
C GLN A 44 0.89 -20.59 0.29
N ALA A 45 0.42 -20.93 -0.91
CA ALA A 45 0.80 -20.23 -2.13
C ALA A 45 0.43 -18.73 -2.07
N PHE A 46 -0.77 -18.40 -1.60
CA PHE A 46 -1.16 -17.00 -1.39
C PHE A 46 -0.40 -16.31 -0.28
N ALA A 47 -0.03 -17.02 0.79
CA ALA A 47 0.83 -16.48 1.84
C ALA A 47 2.22 -16.12 1.30
N CYS A 48 2.81 -16.97 0.44
CA CYS A 48 4.09 -16.71 -0.22
C CYS A 48 4.06 -15.48 -1.14
N ILE A 49 3.01 -15.36 -1.96
CA ILE A 49 2.81 -14.17 -2.81
C ILE A 49 2.65 -12.90 -1.94
N GLY A 50 1.92 -13.01 -0.82
CA GLY A 50 1.73 -11.91 0.12
C GLY A 50 3.02 -11.48 0.82
N SER A 51 3.87 -12.44 1.23
CA SER A 51 5.14 -12.15 1.90
C SER A 51 6.14 -11.49 0.96
N GLY A 52 6.21 -11.88 -0.31
CA GLY A 52 7.05 -11.22 -1.31
C GLY A 52 6.72 -9.74 -1.49
N MET A 53 5.42 -9.39 -1.53
CA MET A 53 5.01 -7.98 -1.57
C MET A 53 5.41 -7.20 -0.32
N ALA A 54 5.24 -7.80 0.86
CA ALA A 54 5.61 -7.15 2.12
C ALA A 54 7.14 -6.94 2.19
N ALA A 55 7.92 -7.93 1.75
CA ALA A 55 9.38 -7.84 1.67
C ALA A 55 9.81 -6.72 0.71
N GLY A 56 9.23 -6.65 -0.49
CA GLY A 56 9.51 -5.57 -1.45
C GLY A 56 9.16 -4.18 -0.91
N GLY A 57 8.03 -4.06 -0.18
CA GLY A 57 7.61 -2.83 0.48
C GLY A 57 8.55 -2.35 1.59
N LEU A 58 9.28 -3.26 2.25
CA LEU A 58 10.31 -2.92 3.24
C LEU A 58 11.68 -2.65 2.60
N ILE A 59 12.10 -3.53 1.70
CA ILE A 59 13.42 -3.49 1.06
C ILE A 59 13.56 -2.24 0.19
N GLY A 60 12.49 -1.78 -0.48
CA GLY A 60 12.50 -0.59 -1.32
C GLY A 60 12.96 0.68 -0.57
N PRO A 61 12.25 1.13 0.46
CA PRO A 61 12.67 2.28 1.29
C PRO A 61 14.03 2.07 1.96
N GLY A 62 14.37 0.83 2.34
CA GLY A 62 15.69 0.50 2.91
C GLY A 62 16.83 0.71 1.92
N LEU A 63 16.68 0.22 0.68
CA LEU A 63 17.63 0.47 -0.41
C LEU A 63 17.70 1.96 -0.74
N GLN A 64 16.57 2.66 -0.80
CA GLN A 64 16.55 4.10 -1.04
C GLN A 64 17.31 4.86 0.06
N LEU A 65 17.18 4.46 1.31
CA LEU A 65 17.94 5.05 2.42
C LEU A 65 19.45 4.79 2.29
N VAL A 66 19.87 3.60 1.89
CA VAL A 66 21.30 3.31 1.62
C VAL A 66 21.82 4.19 0.47
N LEU A 67 21.03 4.38 -0.58
CA LEU A 67 21.40 5.23 -1.72
C LEU A 67 21.47 6.72 -1.37
N THR A 68 20.84 7.17 -0.27
CA THR A 68 21.03 8.55 0.23
C THR A 68 22.47 8.85 0.65
N LEU A 69 23.28 7.83 0.98
CA LEU A 69 24.69 8.01 1.32
C LEU A 69 25.56 8.52 0.16
N ILE A 70 25.07 8.44 -1.08
CA ILE A 70 25.76 8.95 -2.27
C ILE A 70 25.74 10.49 -2.31
N GLY A 71 24.76 11.12 -1.65
CA GLY A 71 24.58 12.58 -1.63
C GLY A 71 24.05 13.17 -2.94
N SER A 72 23.77 14.48 -2.93
CA SER A 72 23.33 15.24 -4.10
C SER A 72 24.40 15.39 -5.18
N ASP A 73 25.67 15.51 -4.77
CA ASP A 73 26.80 15.78 -5.67
C ASP A 73 27.19 14.54 -6.48
N GLY A 74 26.82 13.36 -6.00
CA GLY A 74 26.93 12.10 -6.72
C GLY A 74 28.37 11.62 -6.92
N ILE A 75 28.48 10.50 -7.63
CA ILE A 75 29.75 9.91 -8.04
C ILE A 75 29.82 9.95 -9.56
N ASN A 76 30.90 10.52 -10.10
CA ASN A 76 31.14 10.53 -11.55
C ASN A 76 31.63 9.14 -11.99
N ILE A 77 30.79 8.41 -12.71
CA ILE A 77 31.14 7.13 -13.31
C ILE A 77 31.64 7.39 -14.74
N ALA A 78 32.88 7.00 -15.01
CA ALA A 78 33.50 7.02 -16.35
C ALA A 78 33.47 8.39 -17.06
N GLY A 79 33.40 9.50 -16.32
CA GLY A 79 33.51 10.87 -16.87
C GLY A 79 32.27 11.42 -17.60
N TYR A 80 31.28 10.57 -17.93
CA TYR A 80 30.09 10.96 -18.69
C TYR A 80 28.77 10.83 -17.92
N TYR A 81 28.73 10.03 -16.86
CA TYR A 81 27.50 9.75 -16.11
C TYR A 81 27.66 10.10 -14.63
N GLN A 82 26.85 11.05 -14.14
CA GLN A 82 26.80 11.40 -12.73
C GLN A 82 25.74 10.55 -12.04
N LEU A 83 26.19 9.59 -11.23
CA LEU A 83 25.30 8.80 -10.39
C LEU A 83 25.04 9.57 -9.10
N ASN A 84 23.86 10.19 -9.00
CA ASN A 84 23.43 10.94 -7.82
C ASN A 84 22.25 10.24 -7.12
N LEU A 85 21.87 10.77 -5.95
CA LEU A 85 20.73 10.31 -5.16
C LEU A 85 19.42 10.18 -5.95
N TYR A 86 19.21 11.01 -6.97
CA TYR A 86 17.95 11.03 -7.73
C TYR A 86 17.90 9.94 -8.81
N ASN A 87 19.04 9.58 -9.40
CA ASN A 87 19.13 8.63 -10.50
C ASN A 87 19.46 7.20 -10.02
N ALA A 88 20.20 7.06 -8.93
CA ALA A 88 20.65 5.77 -8.42
C ALA A 88 19.49 4.79 -8.10
N PRO A 89 18.37 5.22 -7.47
CA PRO A 89 17.24 4.32 -7.20
C PRO A 89 16.63 3.74 -8.47
N ALA A 90 16.58 4.52 -9.56
CA ALA A 90 16.05 4.06 -10.85
C ALA A 90 16.95 3.00 -11.49
N LEU A 91 18.28 3.17 -11.40
CA LEU A 91 19.25 2.18 -11.89
C LEU A 91 19.14 0.86 -11.12
N VAL A 92 19.07 0.92 -9.78
CA VAL A 92 18.90 -0.28 -8.95
C VAL A 92 17.58 -0.97 -9.25
N ALA A 93 16.49 -0.23 -9.40
CA ALA A 93 15.20 -0.78 -9.79
C ALA A 93 15.27 -1.47 -11.17
N LEU A 94 15.96 -0.87 -12.15
CA LEU A 94 16.16 -1.48 -13.47
C LEU A 94 16.91 -2.82 -13.36
N LEU A 95 18.00 -2.87 -12.60
CA LEU A 95 18.79 -4.09 -12.41
C LEU A 95 17.99 -5.19 -11.71
N LEU A 96 17.18 -4.85 -10.70
CA LEU A 96 16.30 -5.80 -10.02
C LEU A 96 15.20 -6.33 -10.95
N ASN A 97 14.61 -5.48 -11.80
CA ASN A 97 13.62 -5.95 -12.78
C ASN A 97 14.26 -6.85 -13.84
N LEU A 98 15.48 -6.53 -14.30
CA LEU A 98 16.22 -7.37 -15.25
C LEU A 98 16.60 -8.72 -14.64
N SER A 99 17.12 -8.74 -13.41
CA SER A 99 17.46 -9.99 -12.74
C SER A 99 16.23 -10.87 -12.56
N GLY A 100 15.09 -10.27 -12.21
CA GLY A 100 13.87 -11.02 -12.04
C GLY A 100 13.25 -11.50 -13.34
N PHE A 101 13.36 -10.73 -14.43
CA PHE A 101 13.04 -11.23 -15.76
C PHE A 101 13.92 -12.44 -16.13
N LEU A 102 15.23 -12.38 -15.85
CA LEU A 102 16.15 -13.50 -16.09
C LEU A 102 15.78 -14.74 -15.27
N VAL A 103 15.40 -14.58 -14.00
CA VAL A 103 14.94 -15.68 -13.15
C VAL A 103 13.69 -16.33 -13.76
N ILE A 104 12.69 -15.55 -14.17
CA ILE A 104 11.50 -16.08 -14.83
C ILE A 104 11.88 -16.78 -16.13
N TYR A 105 12.70 -16.17 -16.97
CA TYR A 105 13.09 -16.72 -18.26
C TYR A 105 13.87 -18.05 -18.15
N LEU A 106 14.75 -18.18 -17.16
CA LEU A 106 15.61 -19.35 -17.00
C LEU A 106 14.96 -20.50 -16.21
N TYR A 107 14.05 -20.19 -15.28
CA TYR A 107 13.57 -21.16 -14.30
C TYR A 107 12.05 -21.39 -14.30
N PHE A 108 11.24 -20.53 -14.93
CA PHE A 108 9.79 -20.71 -14.92
C PHE A 108 9.35 -21.74 -15.96
N GLU A 109 8.75 -22.82 -15.47
CA GLU A 109 8.11 -23.85 -16.29
C GLU A 109 6.60 -23.85 -16.01
N GLU A 110 5.79 -23.80 -17.07
CA GLU A 110 4.36 -23.54 -16.98
C GLU A 110 3.57 -24.86 -16.96
N ASN A 111 2.81 -25.12 -15.88
CA ASN A 111 2.05 -26.37 -15.73
C ASN A 111 0.58 -26.09 -15.33
N TYR A 112 -0.36 -26.48 -16.19
CA TYR A 112 -1.78 -26.07 -16.11
C TYR A 112 -2.77 -27.16 -15.67
N GLU A 113 -2.31 -28.36 -15.33
CA GLU A 113 -3.17 -29.55 -15.43
C GLU A 113 -4.17 -29.77 -14.28
N VAL A 114 -4.09 -29.01 -13.19
CA VAL A 114 -4.76 -29.40 -11.93
C VAL A 114 -5.99 -28.52 -11.65
N MET A 115 -7.19 -29.04 -11.96
CA MET A 115 -8.39 -28.86 -11.12
C MET A 115 -9.41 -27.73 -11.41
N GLU A 116 -9.63 -27.35 -12.68
CA GLU A 116 -10.76 -26.46 -13.04
C GLU A 116 -12.16 -27.13 -12.86
N ARG A 117 -12.21 -28.47 -12.91
CA ARG A 117 -13.46 -29.26 -12.87
C ARG A 117 -14.14 -29.31 -11.49
N ASP A 118 -13.38 -29.41 -10.41
CA ASP A 118 -13.96 -29.56 -9.05
C ASP A 118 -14.48 -28.24 -8.48
N LEU A 119 -13.81 -27.12 -8.81
CA LEU A 119 -14.25 -25.78 -8.42
C LEU A 119 -15.62 -25.43 -9.03
N LYS A 120 -15.85 -25.83 -10.28
CA LYS A 120 -17.07 -25.49 -11.03
C LYS A 120 -18.33 -26.15 -10.46
N LYS A 121 -18.21 -27.37 -9.93
CA LYS A 121 -19.30 -28.09 -9.25
C LYS A 121 -19.66 -27.43 -7.92
N MET A 122 -18.67 -27.15 -7.07
CA MET A 122 -18.89 -26.47 -5.79
C MET A 122 -19.57 -25.11 -5.99
N CYS A 123 -19.20 -24.37 -7.02
CA CYS A 123 -19.73 -23.03 -7.27
C CYS A 123 -21.16 -22.95 -7.79
N HIS A 124 -21.71 -24.06 -8.28
CA HIS A 124 -23.09 -24.09 -8.72
C HIS A 124 -24.09 -24.12 -7.53
N GLU A 125 -23.62 -24.49 -6.34
CA GLU A 125 -24.46 -24.65 -5.14
C GLU A 125 -24.44 -23.42 -4.21
N LEU A 126 -23.50 -22.49 -4.40
CA LEU A 126 -23.38 -21.30 -3.56
C LEU A 126 -24.24 -20.12 -4.07
N PRO A 127 -24.86 -19.34 -3.16
CA PRO A 127 -25.57 -18.12 -3.53
C PRO A 127 -24.61 -17.05 -4.08
N GLN A 128 -25.14 -16.14 -4.89
CA GLN A 128 -24.34 -15.03 -5.43
C GLN A 128 -23.86 -14.09 -4.31
N PRO A 129 -22.62 -13.57 -4.39
CA PRO A 129 -22.06 -12.68 -3.38
C PRO A 129 -22.75 -11.31 -3.38
N CYS A 130 -22.72 -10.63 -2.23
CA CYS A 130 -23.28 -9.29 -2.11
C CYS A 130 -22.38 -8.26 -2.83
N TYR A 131 -22.75 -7.88 -4.05
CA TYR A 131 -22.00 -6.91 -4.86
C TYR A 131 -21.79 -5.56 -4.17
N THR A 132 -22.71 -5.10 -3.32
CA THR A 132 -22.54 -3.87 -2.54
C THR A 132 -21.37 -3.97 -1.57
N ALA A 133 -21.24 -5.09 -0.85
CA ALA A 133 -20.12 -5.28 0.08
C ALA A 133 -18.78 -5.38 -0.66
N LEU A 134 -18.76 -6.04 -1.83
CA LEU A 134 -17.57 -6.09 -2.69
C LEU A 134 -17.15 -4.70 -3.16
N PHE A 135 -18.10 -3.88 -3.59
CA PHE A 135 -17.84 -2.50 -4.02
C PHE A 135 -17.28 -1.65 -2.87
N ILE A 136 -17.84 -1.76 -1.66
CA ILE A 136 -17.34 -1.03 -0.48
C ILE A 136 -15.90 -1.44 -0.14
N CYS A 137 -15.60 -2.74 -0.17
CA CYS A 137 -14.22 -3.22 0.03
C CYS A 137 -13.28 -2.69 -1.05
N ALA A 138 -13.69 -2.72 -2.32
CA ALA A 138 -12.89 -2.18 -3.43
C ALA A 138 -12.67 -0.67 -3.32
N ALA A 139 -13.71 0.09 -2.97
CA ALA A 139 -13.62 1.53 -2.71
C ALA A 139 -12.71 1.86 -1.51
N THR A 140 -12.73 1.01 -0.49
CA THR A 140 -11.82 1.14 0.67
C THR A 140 -10.38 0.90 0.25
N ARG A 141 -10.13 -0.13 -0.57
CA ARG A 141 -8.81 -0.43 -1.12
C ARG A 141 -8.30 0.71 -2.01
N PHE A 142 -9.18 1.29 -2.82
CA PHE A 142 -8.89 2.51 -3.58
C PHE A 142 -8.44 3.63 -2.63
N GLY A 143 -9.21 3.95 -1.59
CA GLY A 143 -8.90 5.04 -0.66
C GLY A 143 -7.60 4.84 0.10
N GLN A 144 -7.29 3.60 0.53
CA GLN A 144 -6.02 3.28 1.18
C GLN A 144 -4.82 3.55 0.27
N GLU A 145 -4.88 3.08 -0.97
CA GLU A 145 -3.78 3.21 -1.92
C GLU A 145 -3.66 4.61 -2.51
N PHE A 146 -4.79 5.31 -2.63
CA PHE A 146 -4.82 6.73 -2.97
C PHE A 146 -4.12 7.56 -1.89
N ALA A 147 -4.48 7.39 -0.61
CA ALA A 147 -3.85 8.10 0.50
C ALA A 147 -2.35 7.80 0.66
N GLN A 148 -1.95 6.53 0.48
CA GLN A 148 -0.55 6.13 0.46
C GLN A 148 0.21 6.88 -0.65
N SER A 149 -0.33 6.86 -1.87
CA SER A 149 0.29 7.51 -3.02
C SER A 149 0.30 9.04 -2.90
N THR A 150 -0.71 9.64 -2.26
CA THR A 150 -0.74 11.07 -1.92
C THR A 150 0.45 11.44 -1.05
N VAL A 151 0.69 10.69 0.03
CA VAL A 151 1.81 10.98 0.94
C VAL A 151 3.17 10.64 0.33
N GLU A 152 3.27 9.60 -0.51
CA GLU A 152 4.48 9.31 -1.28
C GLU A 152 4.82 10.45 -2.26
N THR A 153 3.81 10.99 -2.95
CA THR A 153 4.01 12.03 -3.96
C THR A 153 4.29 13.40 -3.33
N LEU A 154 3.50 13.77 -2.32
CA LEU A 154 3.60 15.07 -1.67
C LEU A 154 4.58 15.09 -0.50
N GLY A 155 5.06 13.94 -0.03
CA GLY A 155 5.88 13.85 1.19
C GLY A 155 7.13 14.73 1.14
N SER A 156 7.90 14.67 0.05
CA SER A 156 9.10 15.49 -0.11
C SER A 156 8.80 17.00 -0.23
N PRO A 157 7.93 17.46 -1.16
CA PRO A 157 7.62 18.89 -1.23
C PRO A 157 6.92 19.40 0.04
N PHE A 158 6.16 18.57 0.74
CA PHE A 158 5.52 18.92 2.01
C PHE A 158 6.54 19.11 3.14
N THR A 159 7.52 18.21 3.28
CA THR A 159 8.52 18.33 4.36
C THR A 159 9.52 19.46 4.10
N MET A 160 9.89 19.70 2.84
CA MET A 160 10.68 20.88 2.45
C MET A 160 9.93 22.18 2.78
N LEU A 161 8.63 22.22 2.53
CA LEU A 161 7.77 23.37 2.82
C LEU A 161 7.57 23.59 4.32
N MET A 162 7.18 22.54 5.05
CA MET A 162 6.73 22.65 6.45
C MET A 162 7.86 22.61 7.47
N PHE A 163 8.89 21.80 7.23
CA PHE A 163 9.96 21.53 8.20
C PHE A 163 11.30 22.16 7.80
N LEU A 164 11.34 22.88 6.67
CA LEU A 164 12.54 23.53 6.13
C LEU A 164 13.68 22.55 5.87
N PHE A 165 13.33 21.33 5.49
CA PHE A 165 14.31 20.34 5.06
C PHE A 165 14.83 20.70 3.68
N ASP A 166 16.13 20.52 3.48
CA ASP A 166 16.73 20.48 2.15
C ASP A 166 16.27 19.21 1.40
N LYS A 167 16.52 19.15 0.09
CA LYS A 167 16.06 18.03 -0.75
C LYS A 167 16.62 16.68 -0.27
N GLU A 168 17.87 16.63 0.17
CA GLU A 168 18.50 15.39 0.63
C GLU A 168 17.91 14.94 1.98
N SER A 169 17.81 15.85 2.94
CA SER A 169 17.17 15.58 4.23
C SER A 169 15.70 15.18 4.09
N ALA A 170 14.96 15.80 3.16
CA ALA A 170 13.58 15.45 2.88
C ALA A 170 13.43 14.02 2.37
N VAL A 171 14.26 13.62 1.39
CA VAL A 171 14.28 12.24 0.89
C VAL A 171 14.66 11.27 2.01
N LYS A 172 15.72 11.55 2.75
CA LYS A 172 16.20 10.70 3.85
C LYS A 172 15.16 10.50 4.95
N ALA A 173 14.51 11.58 5.38
CA ALA A 173 13.50 11.52 6.44
C ALA A 173 12.25 10.75 5.98
N ASN A 174 11.78 10.97 4.76
CA ASN A 174 10.62 10.24 4.21
C ASN A 174 10.91 8.75 4.01
N SER A 175 12.09 8.39 3.49
CA SER A 175 12.49 6.98 3.36
C SER A 175 12.65 6.31 4.72
N THR A 176 13.19 7.01 5.73
CA THR A 176 13.31 6.49 7.10
C THR A 176 11.93 6.26 7.72
N ALA A 177 10.99 7.18 7.55
CA ALA A 177 9.62 7.03 8.05
C ALA A 177 8.88 5.85 7.40
N GLN A 178 9.03 5.67 6.08
CA GLN A 178 8.48 4.51 5.36
C GLN A 178 9.08 3.20 5.83
N LEU A 179 10.40 3.16 6.03
CA LEU A 179 11.09 1.98 6.54
C LEU A 179 10.59 1.62 7.95
N ALA A 180 10.48 2.60 8.84
CA ALA A 180 9.94 2.40 10.19
C ALA A 180 8.49 1.90 10.16
N ALA A 181 7.64 2.48 9.31
CA ALA A 181 6.27 2.01 9.09
C ALA A 181 6.24 0.56 8.58
N GLY A 182 7.13 0.21 7.64
CA GLY A 182 7.27 -1.15 7.12
C GLY A 182 7.65 -2.17 8.20
N PHE A 183 8.61 -1.82 9.08
CA PHE A 183 8.99 -2.68 10.22
C PHE A 183 7.82 -2.92 11.18
N VAL A 184 7.10 -1.85 11.55
CA VAL A 184 5.90 -1.96 12.39
C VAL A 184 4.84 -2.83 11.71
N GLY A 185 4.64 -2.66 10.40
CA GLY A 185 3.71 -3.46 9.61
C GLY A 185 4.05 -4.96 9.65
N ILE A 186 5.30 -5.33 9.38
CA ILE A 186 5.77 -6.73 9.42
C ILE A 186 5.56 -7.34 10.81
N PHE A 187 5.94 -6.62 11.86
CA PHE A 187 5.76 -7.10 13.23
C PHE A 187 4.28 -7.38 13.54
N LEU A 188 3.37 -6.53 13.07
CA LEU A 188 1.94 -6.75 13.20
C LEU A 188 1.45 -7.94 12.38
N TYR A 189 1.87 -8.09 11.13
CA TYR A 189 1.52 -9.27 10.31
C TYR A 189 1.94 -10.58 11.00
N LEU A 190 3.16 -10.63 11.55
CA LEU A 190 3.64 -11.78 12.31
C LEU A 190 2.78 -12.04 13.56
N THR A 191 2.44 -10.98 14.31
CA THR A 191 1.56 -11.10 15.48
C THR A 191 0.19 -11.64 15.11
N PHE A 192 -0.42 -11.13 14.02
CA PHE A 192 -1.72 -11.61 13.53
C PHE A 192 -1.68 -13.08 13.09
N PHE A 193 -0.56 -13.51 12.50
CA PHE A 193 -0.33 -14.89 12.10
C PHE A 193 -0.25 -15.84 13.31
N PHE A 194 0.55 -15.49 14.32
CA PHE A 194 0.74 -16.36 15.50
C PHE A 194 -0.45 -16.38 16.47
N VAL A 195 -1.18 -15.25 16.61
CA VAL A 195 -2.21 -15.11 17.64
C VAL A 195 -3.62 -15.46 17.11
N GLU A 196 -3.77 -15.78 15.83
CA GLU A 196 -5.05 -16.06 15.16
C GLU A 196 -6.14 -15.01 15.45
N ILE A 197 -5.75 -13.74 15.60
CA ILE A 197 -6.64 -12.64 16.03
C ILE A 197 -7.85 -12.51 15.10
N THR A 198 -7.69 -12.82 13.81
CA THR A 198 -8.75 -12.78 12.80
C THR A 198 -9.96 -13.67 13.13
N LYS A 199 -9.80 -14.74 13.92
CA LYS A 199 -10.92 -15.60 14.34
C LYS A 199 -11.75 -14.99 15.48
N ARG A 200 -11.15 -14.13 16.31
CA ARG A 200 -11.78 -13.53 17.51
C ARG A 200 -12.10 -12.04 17.34
N ALA A 201 -11.51 -11.39 16.34
CA ALA A 201 -11.65 -9.96 16.13
C ALA A 201 -12.94 -9.60 15.37
N PRO A 202 -13.68 -8.57 15.82
CA PRO A 202 -14.76 -8.00 15.04
C PRO A 202 -14.18 -7.18 13.86
N LEU A 203 -13.84 -7.86 12.76
CA LEU A 203 -13.18 -7.28 11.58
C LEU A 203 -13.83 -5.97 11.09
N ARG A 204 -15.16 -5.90 11.13
CA ARG A 204 -15.94 -4.72 10.72
C ARG A 204 -15.67 -3.50 11.60
N ILE A 205 -15.59 -3.69 12.91
CA ILE A 205 -15.34 -2.61 13.88
C ILE A 205 -13.91 -2.10 13.68
N PHE A 206 -12.94 -3.02 13.49
CA PHE A 206 -11.56 -2.64 13.21
C PHE A 206 -11.42 -1.88 11.89
N SER A 207 -12.17 -2.24 10.85
CA SER A 207 -12.20 -1.48 9.60
C SER A 207 -12.73 -0.06 9.79
N ILE A 208 -13.85 0.12 10.50
CA ILE A 208 -14.41 1.46 10.78
C ILE A 208 -13.46 2.27 11.64
N MET A 209 -12.90 1.67 12.69
CA MET A 209 -11.94 2.33 13.57
C MET A 209 -10.68 2.76 12.79
N GLY A 210 -10.18 1.89 11.91
CA GLY A 210 -9.04 2.20 11.06
C GLY A 210 -9.30 3.36 10.10
N LEU A 211 -10.48 3.42 9.47
CA LEU A 211 -10.87 4.55 8.61
C LEU A 211 -10.94 5.88 9.37
N ASN A 212 -11.45 5.87 10.61
CA ASN A 212 -11.50 7.07 11.44
C ASN A 212 -10.09 7.51 11.90
N ILE A 213 -9.20 6.58 12.20
CA ILE A 213 -7.81 6.91 12.57
C ILE A 213 -7.06 7.47 11.34
N PHE A 214 -7.32 6.95 10.13
CA PHE A 214 -6.82 7.55 8.89
C PHE A 214 -7.30 9.00 8.72
N ALA A 215 -8.59 9.26 8.91
CA ALA A 215 -9.11 10.63 8.88
C ALA A 215 -8.44 11.51 9.95
N ALA A 216 -8.23 10.99 11.16
CA ALA A 216 -7.59 11.71 12.25
C ALA A 216 -6.14 12.12 11.93
N LEU A 217 -5.37 11.30 11.21
CA LEU A 217 -4.04 11.68 10.72
C LEU A 217 -4.11 12.97 9.88
N PHE A 218 -4.97 13.00 8.87
CA PHE A 218 -5.06 14.17 7.99
C PHE A 218 -5.65 15.39 8.71
N VAL A 219 -6.59 15.19 9.64
CA VAL A 219 -7.14 16.27 10.48
C VAL A 219 -6.07 16.87 11.39
N THR A 220 -5.25 16.04 12.03
CA THR A 220 -4.21 16.49 12.98
C THR A 220 -3.02 17.12 12.28
N THR A 221 -2.65 16.61 11.10
CA THR A 221 -1.56 17.17 10.27
C THR A 221 -2.02 18.30 9.35
N TYR A 222 -3.30 18.70 9.44
CA TYR A 222 -3.82 19.84 8.70
C TYR A 222 -3.19 21.15 9.21
N PRO A 223 -2.73 22.06 8.31
CA PRO A 223 -2.15 23.34 8.70
C PRO A 223 -3.25 24.34 9.10
N TRP A 224 -3.81 24.12 10.29
CA TRP A 224 -4.91 24.90 10.86
C TRP A 224 -4.52 26.37 11.07
N PRO A 225 -5.45 27.31 10.82
CA PRO A 225 -5.17 28.75 10.94
C PRO A 225 -4.89 29.18 12.38
N PHE A 226 -5.33 28.42 13.39
CA PHE A 226 -5.09 28.72 14.80
C PHE A 226 -3.65 28.42 15.27
N ILE A 227 -2.85 27.70 14.46
CA ILE A 227 -1.45 27.43 14.80
C ILE A 227 -0.65 28.74 14.60
N PRO A 228 0.03 29.25 15.64
CA PRO A 228 0.65 30.58 15.62
C PRO A 228 1.91 30.63 14.76
N HIS A 229 2.60 29.50 14.59
CA HIS A 229 3.82 29.42 13.78
C HIS A 229 3.46 29.37 12.29
N LYS A 230 3.93 30.35 11.52
CA LYS A 230 3.78 30.41 10.05
C LYS A 230 4.96 29.76 9.35
N VAL A 231 4.73 29.31 8.12
CA VAL A 231 5.79 28.75 7.27
C VAL A 231 6.79 29.84 6.90
N GLN A 232 8.09 29.51 6.93
CA GLN A 232 9.14 30.44 6.53
C GLN A 232 9.27 30.49 5.00
N MET A 233 9.53 31.69 4.49
CA MET A 233 9.74 31.90 3.05
C MET A 233 11.11 31.39 2.64
N ALA A 234 11.19 30.79 1.45
CA ALA A 234 12.46 30.36 0.90
C ALA A 234 13.38 31.56 0.69
N VAL A 235 14.59 31.50 1.24
CA VAL A 235 15.65 32.49 1.00
C VAL A 235 16.23 32.25 -0.40
N ASN A 236 16.65 33.30 -1.12
CA ASN A 236 17.21 33.17 -2.48
C ASN A 236 18.27 32.07 -2.57
N GLY A 237 18.01 31.04 -3.38
CA GLY A 237 18.90 29.90 -3.59
C GLY A 237 18.71 28.72 -2.61
N SER A 238 17.81 28.83 -1.63
CA SER A 238 17.45 27.73 -0.73
C SER A 238 16.35 26.85 -1.34
N ASP A 239 16.51 25.54 -1.17
CA ASP A 239 15.50 24.55 -1.52
C ASP A 239 14.41 24.39 -0.44
N ALA A 240 14.62 24.98 0.74
CA ALA A 240 13.74 24.87 1.90
C ALA A 240 12.80 26.08 2.03
N GLY A 241 11.52 25.82 2.36
CA GLY A 241 10.51 26.84 2.65
C GLY A 241 9.51 27.09 1.52
N CYS A 242 8.70 28.14 1.68
CA CYS A 242 7.65 28.50 0.73
C CYS A 242 8.13 29.54 -0.29
N TYR A 243 7.98 29.24 -1.57
CA TYR A 243 8.31 30.13 -2.69
C TYR A 243 7.18 31.14 -2.92
N ALA A 244 7.26 32.30 -2.26
CA ALA A 244 6.24 33.36 -2.34
C ALA A 244 6.13 34.01 -3.74
N ASP A 245 7.18 33.91 -4.54
CA ASP A 245 7.24 34.31 -5.95
C ASP A 245 6.40 33.40 -6.85
N ARG A 246 6.31 32.11 -6.50
CA ARG A 246 5.57 31.10 -7.27
C ARG A 246 4.17 30.82 -6.73
N PHE A 247 3.96 30.97 -5.42
CA PHE A 247 2.74 30.54 -4.75
C PHE A 247 2.12 31.64 -3.90
N ALA A 248 0.91 32.09 -4.30
CA ALA A 248 0.17 33.13 -3.59
C ALA A 248 -0.34 32.70 -2.19
N TRP A 249 -0.42 31.39 -1.93
CA TRP A 249 -0.96 30.83 -0.69
C TRP A 249 0.06 30.74 0.47
N CYS A 250 1.33 31.09 0.25
CA CYS A 250 2.40 30.98 1.26
C CYS A 250 2.14 31.83 2.52
N SER A 251 1.61 33.04 2.37
CA SER A 251 1.50 34.03 3.46
C SER A 251 0.54 33.63 4.58
N ASN A 252 -0.47 32.81 4.28
CA ASN A 252 -1.49 32.40 5.25
C ASN A 252 -1.31 30.96 5.74
N LEU A 253 -0.18 30.31 5.42
CA LEU A 253 0.05 28.92 5.76
C LEU A 253 0.73 28.77 7.12
N SER A 254 0.13 27.95 7.99
CA SER A 254 0.70 27.61 9.30
C SER A 254 1.59 26.38 9.20
N ALA A 255 2.71 26.39 9.91
CA ALA A 255 3.69 25.31 9.91
C ALA A 255 3.24 24.19 10.86
N VAL A 256 3.34 22.95 10.38
CA VAL A 256 3.09 21.73 11.17
C VAL A 256 4.39 21.29 11.81
N SER A 257 4.36 20.66 12.98
CA SER A 257 5.59 20.17 13.63
C SER A 257 6.01 18.80 13.09
N PRO A 258 7.32 18.58 12.84
CA PRO A 258 7.82 17.27 12.39
C PRO A 258 7.63 16.18 13.44
N TRP A 259 7.73 16.55 14.72
CA TRP A 259 7.51 15.67 15.87
C TRP A 259 6.06 15.18 16.01
N LEU A 260 5.10 15.87 15.39
CA LEU A 260 3.72 15.39 15.29
C LEU A 260 3.53 14.52 14.05
N TYR A 261 4.05 14.98 12.90
CA TYR A 261 3.85 14.34 11.61
C TYR A 261 4.44 12.93 11.52
N TYR A 262 5.72 12.75 11.84
CA TYR A 262 6.39 11.46 11.63
C TYR A 262 5.89 10.33 12.55
N PRO A 263 5.66 10.54 13.86
CA PRO A 263 5.09 9.48 14.70
C PRO A 263 3.69 9.08 14.28
N LEU A 264 2.83 10.05 13.92
CA LEU A 264 1.49 9.75 13.40
C LEU A 264 1.55 9.04 12.04
N TYR A 265 2.48 9.43 11.18
CA TYR A 265 2.74 8.75 9.91
C TYR A 265 3.09 7.27 10.14
N VAL A 266 4.05 6.97 11.01
CA VAL A 266 4.47 5.59 11.32
C VAL A 266 3.32 4.80 11.95
N LEU A 267 2.57 5.41 12.86
CA LEU A 267 1.39 4.78 13.47
C LEU A 267 0.33 4.42 12.42
N VAL A 268 -0.05 5.37 11.55
CA VAL A 268 -1.14 5.14 10.61
C VAL A 268 -0.71 4.27 9.43
N PHE A 269 0.42 4.56 8.79
CA PHE A 269 0.87 3.80 7.62
C PHE A 269 1.57 2.49 7.97
N GLY A 270 2.10 2.33 9.19
CA GLY A 270 2.63 1.06 9.67
C GLY A 270 1.54 0.17 10.27
N CYS A 271 0.83 0.68 11.27
CA CYS A 271 -0.14 -0.12 12.02
C CYS A 271 -1.53 -0.15 11.40
N VAL A 272 -2.14 1.03 11.24
CA VAL A 272 -3.54 1.13 10.82
C VAL A 272 -3.73 0.66 9.38
N HIS A 273 -2.81 1.00 8.48
CA HIS A 273 -2.84 0.59 7.07
C HIS A 273 -2.76 -0.94 6.95
N SER A 274 -1.82 -1.57 7.65
CA SER A 274 -1.67 -3.02 7.71
C SER A 274 -2.93 -3.69 8.26
N LEU A 275 -3.45 -3.20 9.40
CA LEU A 275 -4.67 -3.73 10.02
C LEU A 275 -5.87 -3.63 9.09
N LEU A 276 -6.09 -2.44 8.51
CA LEU A 276 -7.21 -2.19 7.61
C LEU A 276 -7.10 -3.06 6.35
N ASN A 277 -5.88 -3.22 5.81
CA ASN A 277 -5.64 -4.10 4.66
C ASN A 277 -5.98 -5.57 4.97
N ILE A 278 -5.57 -6.08 6.14
CA ILE A 278 -5.92 -7.43 6.61
C ILE A 278 -7.44 -7.56 6.70
N CYS A 279 -8.09 -6.68 7.47
CA CYS A 279 -9.54 -6.76 7.70
C CYS A 279 -10.33 -6.68 6.40
N VAL A 280 -10.02 -5.72 5.52
CA VAL A 280 -10.76 -5.54 4.25
C VAL A 280 -10.53 -6.72 3.30
N THR A 281 -9.30 -7.23 3.19
CA THR A 281 -8.99 -8.38 2.33
C THR A 281 -9.66 -9.66 2.85
N THR A 282 -9.69 -9.87 4.17
CA THR A 282 -10.39 -10.99 4.79
C THR A 282 -11.90 -10.90 4.59
N ILE A 283 -12.52 -9.74 4.84
CA ILE A 283 -13.96 -9.52 4.61
C ILE A 283 -14.29 -9.72 3.13
N PHE A 284 -13.49 -9.18 2.21
CA PHE A 284 -13.69 -9.34 0.77
C PHE A 284 -13.69 -10.82 0.36
N SER A 285 -12.72 -11.60 0.86
CA SER A 285 -12.62 -13.03 0.58
C SER A 285 -13.79 -13.82 1.17
N GLN A 286 -14.23 -13.47 2.39
CA GLN A 286 -15.38 -14.08 3.06
C GLN A 286 -16.72 -13.78 2.37
N VAL A 287 -16.89 -12.57 1.81
CA VAL A 287 -18.11 -12.17 1.07
C VAL A 287 -18.17 -12.86 -0.30
N MET A 288 -17.02 -13.05 -0.94
CA MET A 288 -16.92 -13.74 -2.24
C MET A 288 -17.21 -15.24 -2.14
N GLY A 289 -16.68 -15.91 -1.10
CA GLY A 289 -16.64 -17.37 -1.04
C GLY A 289 -15.59 -17.99 -2.00
N PRO A 290 -15.52 -19.33 -2.11
CA PRO A 290 -14.52 -20.05 -2.92
C PRO A 290 -14.70 -19.86 -4.45
N CYS A 291 -15.74 -19.17 -4.87
CA CYS A 291 -16.24 -19.19 -6.24
C CYS A 291 -15.97 -17.87 -6.98
N ARG A 292 -15.28 -17.95 -8.12
CA ARG A 292 -14.83 -16.79 -8.94
C ARG A 292 -13.88 -15.84 -8.20
N GLN A 293 -13.00 -16.39 -7.36
CA GLN A 293 -12.04 -15.63 -6.57
C GLN A 293 -11.04 -14.86 -7.46
N GLY A 294 -10.58 -15.43 -8.57
CA GLY A 294 -9.58 -14.80 -9.46
C GLY A 294 -10.02 -13.44 -10.03
N THR A 295 -11.13 -13.39 -10.78
CA THR A 295 -11.61 -12.16 -11.44
C THR A 295 -11.96 -11.06 -10.43
N SER A 296 -12.61 -11.42 -9.33
CA SER A 296 -13.05 -10.45 -8.31
C SER A 296 -11.86 -9.93 -7.50
N GLN A 297 -10.89 -10.79 -7.17
CA GLN A 297 -9.63 -10.36 -6.58
C GLN A 297 -8.84 -9.46 -7.53
N GLY A 298 -8.89 -9.73 -8.85
CA GLY A 298 -8.35 -8.85 -9.89
C GLY A 298 -8.99 -7.46 -9.84
N LEU A 299 -10.32 -7.38 -9.77
CA LEU A 299 -11.05 -6.11 -9.63
C LEU A 299 -10.67 -5.35 -8.34
N PHE A 300 -10.52 -6.07 -7.22
CA PHE A 300 -10.08 -5.49 -5.95
C PHE A 300 -8.66 -4.89 -6.03
N ILE A 301 -7.73 -5.60 -6.67
CA ILE A 301 -6.36 -5.09 -6.91
C ILE A 301 -6.39 -3.90 -7.86
N MET A 302 -7.18 -3.98 -8.93
CA MET A 302 -7.33 -2.92 -9.93
C MET A 302 -7.80 -1.61 -9.29
N ALA A 303 -8.76 -1.68 -8.35
CA ALA A 303 -9.22 -0.51 -7.61
C ALA A 303 -8.07 0.18 -6.84
N GLY A 304 -7.20 -0.60 -6.18
CA GLY A 304 -6.01 -0.05 -5.52
C GLY A 304 -5.03 0.59 -6.51
N SER A 305 -4.76 -0.06 -7.64
CA SER A 305 -3.89 0.48 -8.69
C SER A 305 -4.42 1.78 -9.30
N LEU A 306 -5.74 1.88 -9.47
CA LEU A 306 -6.40 3.11 -9.93
C LEU A 306 -6.22 4.26 -8.94
N GLY A 307 -6.29 3.97 -7.63
CA GLY A 307 -5.98 4.94 -6.58
C GLY A 307 -4.57 5.50 -6.70
N ARG A 308 -3.57 4.62 -6.86
CA ARG A 308 -2.17 5.03 -7.06
C ARG A 308 -1.92 5.82 -8.34
N LEU A 309 -2.71 5.57 -9.39
CA LEU A 309 -2.60 6.32 -10.64
C LEU A 309 -3.20 7.73 -10.51
N LEU A 310 -4.37 7.85 -9.87
CA LEU A 310 -5.09 9.12 -9.76
C LEU A 310 -4.55 10.06 -8.69
N ALA A 311 -3.98 9.53 -7.61
CA ALA A 311 -3.47 10.35 -6.50
C ALA A 311 -2.42 11.37 -6.95
N PRO A 312 -1.31 11.02 -7.65
CA PRO A 312 -0.31 11.99 -8.05
C PRO A 312 -0.87 13.07 -8.98
N LEU A 313 -1.75 12.71 -9.91
CA LEU A 313 -2.36 13.62 -10.88
C LEU A 313 -3.26 14.65 -10.20
N THR A 314 -4.15 14.19 -9.34
CA THR A 314 -5.11 15.04 -8.65
C THR A 314 -4.44 15.87 -7.55
N MET A 315 -3.63 15.22 -6.71
CA MET A 315 -3.03 15.86 -5.54
C MET A 315 -1.95 16.87 -5.91
N THR A 316 -1.14 16.62 -6.93
CA THR A 316 -0.15 17.61 -7.40
C THR A 316 -0.85 18.84 -7.99
N ALA A 317 -1.94 18.64 -8.75
CA ALA A 317 -2.73 19.74 -9.30
C ALA A 317 -3.39 20.58 -8.20
N LEU A 318 -3.96 19.93 -7.17
CA LEU A 318 -4.53 20.63 -6.02
C LEU A 318 -3.45 21.36 -5.20
N TYR A 319 -2.32 20.71 -4.94
CA TYR A 319 -1.21 21.26 -4.17
C TYR A 319 -0.64 22.52 -4.83
N THR A 320 -0.42 22.50 -6.14
CA THR A 320 0.13 23.65 -6.87
C THR A 320 -0.81 24.86 -6.88
N ARG A 321 -2.12 24.64 -7.06
CA ARG A 321 -3.11 25.72 -7.15
C ARG A 321 -3.56 26.28 -5.79
N PHE A 322 -3.83 25.41 -4.82
CA PHE A 322 -4.48 25.78 -3.55
C PHE A 322 -3.60 25.52 -2.33
N GLY A 323 -2.39 25.00 -2.53
CA GLY A 323 -1.47 24.65 -1.46
C GLY A 323 -1.83 23.33 -0.75
N PRO A 324 -1.10 22.99 0.32
CA PRO A 324 -1.25 21.72 1.04
C PRO A 324 -2.61 21.54 1.73
N ARG A 325 -3.38 22.61 1.93
CA ARG A 325 -4.72 22.53 2.54
C ARG A 325 -5.70 21.74 1.67
N ALA A 326 -5.65 21.89 0.35
CA ALA A 326 -6.62 21.24 -0.53
C ALA A 326 -6.44 19.71 -0.60
N PRO A 327 -5.21 19.17 -0.84
CA PRO A 327 -4.98 17.73 -0.78
C PRO A 327 -5.40 17.10 0.55
N TRP A 328 -5.05 17.72 1.68
CA TRP A 328 -5.44 17.22 3.00
C TRP A 328 -6.96 17.23 3.20
N THR A 329 -7.66 18.27 2.75
CA THR A 329 -9.13 18.33 2.83
C THR A 329 -9.77 17.21 2.01
N MET A 330 -9.24 16.93 0.82
CA MET A 330 -9.74 15.85 -0.04
C MET A 330 -9.58 14.48 0.64
N GLU A 331 -8.43 14.20 1.28
CA GLU A 331 -8.21 12.96 2.03
C GLU A 331 -9.14 12.84 3.25
N ILE A 332 -9.32 13.94 4.00
CA ILE A 332 -10.25 13.97 5.15
C ILE A 332 -11.67 13.60 4.70
N VAL A 333 -12.16 14.25 3.64
CA VAL A 333 -13.50 14.00 3.09
C VAL A 333 -13.62 12.56 2.59
N GLN A 334 -12.60 12.06 1.88
CA GLN A 334 -12.57 10.68 1.39
C GLN A 334 -12.74 9.66 2.53
N PHE A 335 -11.95 9.76 3.61
CA PHE A 335 -12.03 8.80 4.71
C PHE A 335 -13.31 8.90 5.53
N TYR A 336 -13.86 10.10 5.72
CA TYR A 336 -15.16 10.25 6.38
C TYR A 336 -16.32 9.70 5.55
N ILE A 337 -16.29 9.88 4.22
CA ILE A 337 -17.27 9.26 3.32
C ILE A 337 -17.17 7.73 3.42
N LEU A 338 -15.96 7.17 3.32
CA LEU A 338 -15.76 5.73 3.46
C LEU A 338 -16.25 5.22 4.82
N ALA A 339 -15.90 5.89 5.93
CA ALA A 339 -16.36 5.51 7.27
C ALA A 339 -17.90 5.53 7.37
N THR A 340 -18.55 6.55 6.80
CA THR A 340 -20.01 6.68 6.78
C THR A 340 -20.65 5.55 5.96
N VAL A 341 -20.10 5.25 4.79
CA VAL A 341 -20.56 4.14 3.94
C VAL A 341 -20.43 2.79 4.68
N TRP A 342 -19.32 2.57 5.38
CA TRP A 342 -19.13 1.36 6.21
C TRP A 342 -20.16 1.27 7.35
N LEU A 343 -20.51 2.39 7.98
CA LEU A 343 -21.53 2.43 9.04
C LEU A 343 -22.93 2.14 8.47
N VAL A 344 -23.32 2.78 7.37
CA VAL A 344 -24.64 2.59 6.74
C VAL A 344 -24.82 1.14 6.27
N PHE A 345 -23.78 0.54 5.69
CA PHE A 345 -23.84 -0.83 5.17
C PHE A 345 -23.26 -1.87 6.13
N TYR A 346 -23.12 -1.55 7.42
CA TYR A 346 -22.53 -2.42 8.44
C TYR A 346 -23.19 -3.81 8.50
N ARG A 347 -24.51 -3.86 8.31
CA ARG A 347 -25.29 -5.11 8.31
C ARG A 347 -25.14 -5.95 7.04
N LYS A 348 -24.69 -5.36 5.92
CA LYS A 348 -24.49 -6.07 4.64
C LYS A 348 -23.11 -6.73 4.53
N MET A 349 -22.16 -6.36 5.39
CA MET A 349 -20.79 -6.90 5.40
C MET A 349 -20.72 -8.19 6.24
N VAL A 350 -21.45 -9.22 5.81
CA VAL A 350 -21.50 -10.54 6.46
C VAL A 350 -20.86 -11.57 5.52
N PRO A 351 -20.10 -12.55 6.05
CA PRO A 351 -19.58 -13.66 5.25
C PRO A 351 -20.70 -14.39 4.50
N LEU A 352 -20.38 -14.92 3.32
CA LEU A 352 -21.29 -15.74 2.53
C LEU A 352 -21.62 -17.01 3.33
N GLN A 353 -22.86 -17.12 3.82
CA GLN A 353 -23.34 -18.35 4.46
C GLN A 353 -23.71 -19.34 3.36
N SER A 354 -23.24 -20.59 3.45
CA SER A 354 -23.72 -21.66 2.59
C SER A 354 -25.22 -21.84 2.83
N ARG A 355 -25.96 -22.27 1.79
CA ARG A 355 -27.30 -22.81 1.98
C ARG A 355 -27.16 -24.10 2.79
N THR A 356 -27.14 -24.02 4.11
CA THR A 356 -27.62 -25.13 4.91
C THR A 356 -29.08 -25.28 4.56
N ILE A 357 -29.41 -26.30 3.78
CA ILE A 357 -30.76 -26.84 3.76
C ILE A 357 -31.02 -27.26 5.21
N PRO A 358 -31.98 -26.64 5.93
CA PRO A 358 -32.35 -27.15 7.24
C PRO A 358 -33.03 -28.49 7.02
N GLY A 359 -32.31 -29.58 7.29
CA GLY A 359 -32.84 -30.95 7.32
C GLY A 359 -33.00 -31.63 5.97
N LYS A 360 -32.07 -32.51 5.64
CA LYS A 360 -32.40 -33.86 5.18
C LYS A 360 -31.31 -34.84 5.56
#